data_AF-A0A957J5N1-F1
#
_entry.id   AF-A0A957J5N1-F1
#
_cell.length_a   1.000
_cell.length_b   1.000
_cell.length_c   1.000
_cell.angle_alpha   90.00
_cell.angle_beta   90.00
_cell.angle_gamma   90.00
#
_symmetry.space_group_name_H-M   'P 1'
#
loop_
_entity.id
_entity.type
_entity.pdbx_description
1 polymer ?
#
loop_
_entity_poly.entity_id
_entity_poly.type
_entity_poly.pdbx_seq_one_letter_code
_entity_poly.pdbx_strand_id
1 'polypeptide(L)'
;MLKTPLALLLLLPGVIVLWVRRWPWPWAQAWLWLLLGGFAAASLLSRVNIGYRYLLPILPLLFVLAGELSLARRWRRWALLACLAWLVLESAWYHPDYLAYFNQVAGGPDGGWQVAVDSNLDWGQDVGRLAQAQVENGWPQLQASWLGTAPAAVYGLQAEMLPGWPWRKPQLQWDDFYPERPTPGWYVLSATQLQGVYLDDPAQFAWFRQQQVTARVGYSLFVYEVPPLGVETAVALSGVGIGAVALRDYDAMVVGNHARLLWYDARSSFVWPGGEQAWLVVGEGHTPTQPALQALYPSPWQEGEREVDGTRWQYRYYALQPPLAAAAAETAVFGDTLRLLDVSLAETAVAPPLTLLTYWQVVTPPS
;
A
#
# COMPACT_ATOMS: atom_id res chain seq x y z
N MET A 1 16.63 18.78 10.07
CA MET A 1 18.08 18.53 10.24
C MET A 1 18.54 17.30 9.46
N LEU A 2 17.79 16.19 9.45
CA LEU A 2 18.21 14.95 8.77
C LEU A 2 18.26 15.04 7.23
N LYS A 3 17.50 15.97 6.64
CA LYS A 3 17.56 16.34 5.22
C LYS A 3 18.71 17.31 4.88
N THR A 4 19.46 17.75 5.88
CA THR A 4 20.55 18.71 5.70
C THR A 4 21.88 17.97 5.69
N PRO A 5 22.74 18.18 4.68
CA PRO A 5 24.07 17.58 4.65
C PRO A 5 24.88 17.84 5.91
N LEU A 6 25.58 16.82 6.40
CA LEU A 6 26.43 16.95 7.59
C LEU A 6 27.52 18.00 7.37
N ALA A 7 28.08 18.08 6.16
CA ALA A 7 29.04 19.11 5.78
C ALA A 7 28.52 20.53 6.06
N LEU A 8 27.23 20.80 5.83
CA LEU A 8 26.64 22.10 6.14
C LEU A 8 26.42 22.28 7.64
N LEU A 9 25.94 21.24 8.34
CA LEU A 9 25.73 21.29 9.79
C LEU A 9 27.04 21.56 10.55
N LEU A 10 28.16 21.02 10.07
CA LEU A 10 29.49 21.24 10.65
C LEU A 10 29.98 22.70 10.53
N LEU A 11 29.45 23.48 9.59
CA LEU A 11 29.81 24.90 9.42
C LEU A 11 29.04 25.81 10.39
N LEU A 12 27.87 25.38 10.89
CA LEU A 12 27.00 26.20 11.75
C LEU A 12 27.67 26.66 13.06
N PRO A 13 28.40 25.82 13.82
CA PRO A 13 29.09 26.28 15.02
C PRO A 13 30.10 27.40 14.72
N GLY A 14 30.78 27.34 13.57
CA GLY A 14 31.70 28.38 13.13
C GLY A 14 30.98 29.71 12.90
N VAL A 15 29.83 29.66 12.22
CA VAL A 15 28.96 30.81 11.96
C VAL A 15 28.45 31.44 13.27
N ILE A 16 28.04 30.63 14.24
CA ILE A 16 27.62 31.09 15.58
C ILE A 16 28.79 31.72 16.35
N VAL A 17 29.99 31.14 16.28
CA VAL A 17 31.17 31.74 16.95
C VAL A 17 31.52 33.10 16.33
N LEU A 18 31.40 33.25 15.02
CA LEU A 18 31.59 34.55 14.35
C LEU A 18 30.53 35.56 14.79
N TRP A 19 29.27 35.14 14.87
CA TRP A 19 28.15 35.94 15.38
C TRP A 19 28.45 36.52 16.76
N VAL A 20 28.81 35.69 17.74
CA VAL A 20 29.10 36.15 19.11
C VAL A 20 30.33 37.05 19.16
N ARG A 21 31.43 36.67 18.49
CA ARG A 21 32.72 37.37 18.63
C ARG A 21 32.80 38.69 17.89
N ARG A 22 31.96 38.90 16.88
CA ARG A 22 31.95 40.13 16.07
C ARG A 22 30.87 41.11 16.51
N TRP A 23 30.24 40.89 17.66
CA TRP A 23 29.32 41.88 18.23
C TRP A 23 30.09 43.12 18.74
N PRO A 24 29.65 44.36 18.45
CA PRO A 24 28.49 44.72 17.62
C PRO A 24 28.75 44.56 16.12
N TRP A 25 27.74 44.07 15.38
CA TRP A 25 27.89 43.75 13.95
C TRP A 25 27.89 45.00 13.04
N PRO A 26 28.67 45.00 11.95
CA PRO A 26 28.52 45.96 10.86
C PRO A 26 27.10 45.93 10.25
N TRP A 27 26.66 47.04 9.65
CA TRP A 27 25.31 47.19 9.11
C TRP A 27 24.88 46.02 8.20
N ALA A 28 25.76 45.58 7.30
CA ALA A 28 25.46 44.49 6.35
C ALA A 28 25.25 43.14 7.06
N GLN A 29 26.06 42.84 8.07
CA GLN A 29 25.91 41.62 8.87
C GLN A 29 24.67 41.68 9.76
N ALA A 30 24.36 42.85 10.34
CA ALA A 30 23.15 43.05 11.13
C ALA A 30 21.89 42.72 10.33
N TRP A 31 21.82 43.11 9.05
CA TRP A 31 20.71 42.71 8.16
C TRP A 31 20.67 41.21 7.89
N LEU A 32 21.83 40.57 7.64
CA LEU A 32 21.87 39.11 7.43
C LEU A 32 21.37 38.35 8.67
N TRP A 33 21.79 38.77 9.87
CA TRP A 33 21.33 38.17 11.12
C TRP A 33 19.87 38.46 11.41
N LEU A 34 19.38 39.66 11.10
CA LEU A 34 17.97 40.02 11.24
C LEU A 34 17.10 39.18 10.30
N LEU A 35 17.50 39.02 9.04
CA LEU A 35 16.76 38.20 8.07
C LEU A 35 16.82 36.72 8.47
N LEU A 36 18.00 36.21 8.80
CA LEU A 36 18.16 34.82 9.24
C LEU A 36 17.33 34.53 10.50
N GLY A 37 17.45 35.39 11.52
CA GLY A 37 16.70 35.27 12.76
C GLY A 37 15.20 35.47 12.57
N GLY A 38 14.79 36.42 11.72
CA GLY A 38 13.41 36.69 11.38
C GLY A 38 12.75 35.53 10.65
N PHE A 39 13.40 34.96 9.63
CA PHE A 39 12.90 33.77 8.93
C PHE A 39 12.91 32.53 9.83
N ALA A 40 13.96 32.33 10.64
CA ALA A 40 14.01 31.23 11.60
C ALA A 40 12.88 31.34 12.64
N ALA A 41 12.65 32.52 13.20
CA ALA A 41 11.55 32.79 14.13
C ALA A 41 10.20 32.59 13.46
N ALA A 42 9.98 33.14 12.26
CA ALA A 42 8.74 32.93 11.51
C ALA A 42 8.49 31.45 11.21
N SER A 43 9.54 30.68 10.90
CA SER A 43 9.45 29.24 10.67
C SER A 43 9.11 28.47 11.96
N LEU A 44 9.70 28.84 13.09
CA LEU A 44 9.43 28.23 14.41
C LEU A 44 8.03 28.58 14.94
N LEU A 45 7.52 29.78 14.60
CA LEU A 45 6.19 30.25 15.00
C LEU A 45 5.09 29.81 14.02
N SER A 46 5.46 29.34 12.83
CA SER A 46 4.51 28.83 11.85
C SER A 46 3.82 27.58 12.36
N ARG A 47 2.49 27.53 12.19
CA ARG A 47 1.70 26.32 12.45
C ARG A 47 1.74 25.32 11.29
N VAL A 48 2.30 25.72 10.15
CA VAL A 48 2.41 24.88 8.95
C VAL A 48 3.70 24.08 9.02
N ASN A 49 3.59 22.76 9.18
CA ASN A 49 4.72 21.86 9.40
C ASN A 49 4.98 20.95 8.17
N ILE A 50 5.13 21.54 6.98
CA ILE A 50 5.44 20.82 5.72
C ILE A 50 6.97 20.63 5.58
N GLY A 51 7.61 20.29 6.69
CA GLY A 51 9.02 19.90 6.76
C GLY A 51 10.04 21.01 6.47
N TYR A 52 11.24 20.59 6.06
CA TYR A 52 12.45 21.40 5.88
C TYR A 52 12.33 22.51 4.83
N ARG A 53 11.29 22.49 3.99
CA ARG A 53 11.13 23.39 2.82
C ARG A 53 11.02 24.87 3.21
N TYR A 54 10.48 25.17 4.40
CA TYR A 54 10.42 26.53 4.94
C TYR A 54 11.77 27.11 5.33
N LEU A 55 12.78 26.26 5.53
CA LEU A 55 14.14 26.69 5.84
C LEU A 55 14.99 26.91 4.58
N LEU A 56 14.49 26.61 3.37
CA LEU A 56 15.25 26.86 2.14
C LEU A 56 15.66 28.33 1.96
N PRO A 57 14.80 29.33 2.25
CA PRO A 57 15.18 30.74 2.12
C PRO A 57 16.35 31.16 3.03
N ILE A 58 16.58 30.45 4.14
CA ILE A 58 17.69 30.78 5.05
C ILE A 58 19.03 30.21 4.59
N LEU A 59 19.04 29.22 3.70
CA LEU A 59 20.28 28.55 3.28
C LEU A 59 21.26 29.48 2.55
N PRO A 60 20.85 30.33 1.59
CA PRO A 60 21.77 31.30 0.98
C PRO A 60 22.41 32.24 1.99
N LEU A 61 21.64 32.70 2.99
CA LEU A 61 22.16 33.57 4.06
C LEU A 61 23.21 32.83 4.89
N LEU A 62 22.92 31.58 5.25
CA LEU A 62 23.87 30.72 5.96
C LEU A 62 25.13 30.45 5.14
N PHE A 63 25.03 30.27 3.83
CA PHE A 63 26.20 30.07 2.95
C PHE A 63 27.09 31.31 2.88
N VAL A 64 26.50 32.52 2.78
CA VAL A 64 27.25 33.78 2.81
C VAL A 64 28.00 33.91 4.15
N LEU A 65 27.31 33.68 5.26
CA LEU A 65 27.91 33.73 6.60
C LEU A 65 28.98 32.66 6.80
N ALA A 66 28.77 31.44 6.29
CA ALA A 66 29.78 30.38 6.32
C ALA A 66 31.01 30.74 5.47
N GLY A 67 30.83 31.48 4.37
CA GLY A 67 31.92 32.01 3.56
C GLY A 67 32.89 32.89 4.34
N GLU A 68 32.42 33.64 5.34
CA GLU A 68 33.30 34.45 6.20
C GLU A 68 34.29 33.61 7.02
N LEU A 69 34.03 32.32 7.24
CA LEU A 69 34.98 31.42 7.89
C LEU A 69 36.27 31.25 7.09
N SER A 70 36.23 31.46 5.76
CA SER A 70 37.40 31.41 4.89
C SER A 70 38.39 32.55 5.13
N LEU A 71 37.90 33.70 5.63
CA LEU A 71 38.69 34.89 5.92
C LEU A 71 39.38 34.82 7.30
N ALA A 72 39.13 33.74 8.05
CA ALA A 72 39.75 33.51 9.35
C ALA A 72 41.08 32.74 9.21
N ARG A 73 41.43 31.95 10.22
CA ARG A 73 42.69 31.17 10.24
C ARG A 73 42.78 30.19 9.05
N ARG A 74 43.99 29.97 8.53
CA ARG A 74 44.29 29.07 7.38
C ARG A 74 43.59 27.71 7.44
N TRP A 75 43.49 27.09 8.61
CA TRP A 75 42.85 25.77 8.77
C TRP A 75 41.33 25.80 8.54
N ARG A 76 40.67 26.94 8.82
CA ARG A 76 39.22 27.11 8.58
C ARG A 76 38.91 27.19 7.09
N ARG A 77 39.80 27.78 6.29
CA ARG A 77 39.72 27.76 4.83
C ARG A 77 39.77 26.32 4.30
N TRP A 78 40.71 25.51 4.76
CA TRP A 78 40.80 24.10 4.37
C TRP A 78 39.59 23.29 4.84
N ALA A 79 39.08 23.54 6.05
CA ALA A 79 37.85 22.91 6.53
C ALA A 79 36.63 23.27 5.67
N LEU A 80 36.49 24.54 5.27
CA LEU A 80 35.44 24.98 4.35
C LEU A 80 35.57 24.29 2.99
N LEU A 81 36.77 24.26 2.41
CA LEU A 81 37.02 23.59 1.13
C LEU A 81 36.71 22.08 1.21
N ALA A 82 37.06 21.43 2.32
CA ALA A 82 36.70 20.04 2.56
C ALA A 82 35.18 19.82 2.66
N CYS A 83 34.45 20.71 3.35
CA CYS A 83 32.99 20.65 3.41
C CYS A 83 32.36 20.89 2.03
N LEU A 84 32.89 21.82 1.23
CA LEU A 84 32.43 22.06 -0.14
C LEU A 84 32.69 20.86 -1.04
N ALA A 85 33.88 20.27 -0.97
CA ALA A 85 34.21 19.06 -1.72
C ALA A 85 33.28 17.90 -1.32
N TRP A 86 33.01 17.74 -0.02
CA TRP A 86 32.03 16.76 0.46
C TRP A 86 30.65 17.02 -0.14
N LEU A 87 30.12 18.25 -0.08
CA LEU A 87 28.80 18.56 -0.66
C LEU A 87 28.72 18.24 -2.17
N VAL A 88 29.77 18.52 -2.93
CA VAL A 88 29.83 18.21 -4.36
C VAL A 88 29.84 16.70 -4.58
N LEU A 89 30.71 15.97 -3.86
CA LEU A 89 30.79 14.52 -3.96
C LEU A 89 29.47 13.86 -3.56
N GLU A 90 28.82 14.35 -2.51
CA GLU A 90 27.55 13.83 -2.03
C GLU A 90 26.41 14.07 -3.04
N SER A 91 26.35 15.27 -3.62
CA SER A 91 25.38 15.61 -4.66
C SER A 91 25.60 14.77 -5.92
N ALA A 92 26.85 14.51 -6.30
CA ALA A 92 27.16 13.64 -7.43
C ALA A 92 26.82 12.18 -7.14
N TRP A 93 27.09 11.71 -5.92
CA TRP A 93 26.85 10.34 -5.50
C TRP A 93 25.37 9.96 -5.48
N TYR A 94 24.51 10.90 -5.07
CA TYR A 94 23.07 10.68 -5.00
C TYR A 94 22.31 11.21 -6.22
N HIS A 95 22.99 11.53 -7.32
CA HIS A 95 22.32 11.84 -8.57
C HIS A 95 21.70 10.56 -9.16
N PRO A 96 20.44 10.58 -9.63
CA PRO A 96 19.50 11.71 -9.69
C PRO A 96 18.49 11.77 -8.50
N ASP A 97 18.67 10.96 -7.47
CA ASP A 97 17.74 10.72 -6.36
C ASP A 97 17.82 11.74 -5.22
N TYR A 98 17.88 13.02 -5.56
CA TYR A 98 18.01 14.10 -4.58
C TYR A 98 16.86 14.16 -3.58
N LEU A 99 15.65 13.78 -4.00
CA LEU A 99 14.48 13.79 -3.13
C LEU A 99 14.64 12.78 -1.98
N ALA A 100 15.18 11.60 -2.30
CA ALA A 100 15.41 10.54 -1.34
C ALA A 100 16.59 10.81 -0.41
N TYR A 101 17.38 11.87 -0.65
CA TYR A 101 18.54 12.19 0.18
C TYR A 101 18.17 12.32 1.66
N PHE A 102 18.86 11.58 2.51
CA PHE A 102 18.97 11.86 3.94
C PHE A 102 20.45 11.82 4.30
N ASN A 103 20.83 12.57 5.33
CA ASN A 103 22.21 12.56 5.79
C ASN A 103 22.55 11.23 6.51
N GLN A 104 23.84 11.03 6.75
CA GLN A 104 24.37 9.76 7.25
C GLN A 104 23.86 9.41 8.66
N VAL A 105 23.43 10.39 9.46
CA VAL A 105 22.84 10.15 10.78
C VAL A 105 21.49 9.44 10.68
N ALA A 106 20.74 9.67 9.60
CA ALA A 106 19.49 8.95 9.30
C ALA A 106 19.72 7.66 8.49
N GLY A 107 20.97 7.23 8.31
CA GLY A 107 21.32 6.04 7.51
C GLY A 107 21.37 6.29 6.01
N GLY A 108 21.49 7.54 5.57
CA GLY A 108 21.49 7.85 4.13
C GLY A 108 20.11 7.66 3.49
N PRO A 109 20.01 7.73 2.14
CA PRO A 109 18.75 7.49 1.45
C PRO A 109 18.18 6.08 1.68
N ASP A 110 19.03 5.10 1.99
CA ASP A 110 18.61 3.73 2.29
C ASP A 110 17.88 3.57 3.63
N GLY A 111 18.21 4.40 4.63
CA GLY A 111 17.63 4.35 5.98
C GLY A 111 16.60 5.45 6.25
N GLY A 112 16.62 6.54 5.47
CA GLY A 112 15.82 7.73 5.77
C GLY A 112 14.30 7.53 5.77
N TRP A 113 13.80 6.56 5.01
CA TRP A 113 12.38 6.17 4.99
C TRP A 113 11.87 5.63 6.34
N GLN A 114 12.76 5.20 7.24
CA GLN A 114 12.40 4.80 8.59
C GLN A 114 12.14 6.00 9.50
N VAL A 115 12.61 7.19 9.10
CA VAL A 115 12.49 8.42 9.89
C VAL A 115 11.42 9.35 9.33
N ALA A 116 11.36 9.51 8.01
CA ALA A 116 10.33 10.30 7.35
C ALA A 116 10.02 9.75 5.95
N VAL A 117 8.74 9.74 5.62
CA VAL A 117 8.20 9.35 4.31
C VAL A 117 7.37 10.48 3.72
N ASP A 118 6.43 10.18 2.83
CA ASP A 118 5.66 11.15 2.03
C ASP A 118 6.60 11.93 1.08
N SER A 119 6.23 13.15 0.74
CA SER A 119 6.96 14.18 0.04
C SER A 119 8.39 14.47 0.52
N ASN A 120 8.83 13.89 1.64
CA ASN A 120 10.25 13.86 1.99
C ASN A 120 11.02 12.83 1.18
N LEU A 121 10.41 11.75 0.71
CA LEU A 121 11.05 10.64 0.02
C LEU A 121 10.56 10.48 -1.41
N ASP A 122 9.25 10.55 -1.65
CA ASP A 122 8.68 10.26 -2.96
C ASP A 122 7.41 11.06 -3.32
N TRP A 123 7.17 11.10 -4.64
CA TRP A 123 5.96 11.62 -5.31
C TRP A 123 5.58 10.73 -6.52
N GLY A 124 6.11 9.51 -6.57
CA GLY A 124 5.93 8.58 -7.69
C GLY A 124 7.02 8.65 -8.77
N GLN A 125 8.15 9.31 -8.51
CA GLN A 125 9.26 9.40 -9.47
C GLN A 125 9.88 8.04 -9.82
N ASP A 126 9.82 7.06 -8.91
CA ASP A 126 10.39 5.72 -9.11
C ASP A 126 9.46 4.77 -9.89
N VAL A 127 8.22 5.16 -10.20
CA VAL A 127 7.25 4.30 -10.92
C VAL A 127 7.72 4.00 -12.35
N GLY A 128 8.37 4.95 -13.03
CA GLY A 128 8.97 4.70 -14.34
C GLY A 128 10.11 3.69 -14.30
N ARG A 129 10.90 3.70 -13.21
CA ARG A 129 11.96 2.70 -12.98
C ARG A 129 11.37 1.34 -12.63
N LEU A 130 10.24 1.30 -11.94
CA LEU A 130 9.51 0.07 -11.65
C LEU A 130 9.07 -0.63 -12.93
N ALA A 131 8.62 0.13 -13.94
CA ALA A 131 8.23 -0.45 -15.22
C ALA A 131 9.41 -1.13 -15.94
N GLN A 132 10.58 -0.50 -15.91
CA GLN A 132 11.81 -1.10 -16.44
C GLN A 132 12.20 -2.34 -15.65
N ALA A 133 12.21 -2.24 -14.31
CA ALA A 133 12.55 -3.35 -13.42
C ALA A 133 11.59 -4.54 -13.56
N GLN A 134 10.28 -4.31 -13.77
CA GLN A 134 9.29 -5.37 -13.99
C GLN A 134 9.65 -6.20 -15.24
N VAL A 135 10.03 -5.54 -16.34
CA VAL A 135 10.44 -6.21 -17.58
C VAL A 135 11.78 -6.93 -17.41
N GLU A 136 12.78 -6.27 -16.82
CA GLU A 136 14.13 -6.82 -16.64
C GLU A 136 14.16 -8.06 -15.75
N ASN A 137 13.36 -8.06 -14.67
CA ASN A 137 13.29 -9.17 -13.74
C ASN A 137 12.23 -10.21 -14.12
N GLY A 138 11.41 -9.93 -15.14
CA GLY A 138 10.31 -10.81 -15.55
C GLY A 138 9.25 -11.00 -14.46
N TRP A 139 9.00 -9.97 -13.64
CA TRP A 139 7.96 -10.05 -12.62
C TRP A 139 6.57 -10.12 -13.28
N PRO A 140 5.67 -10.98 -12.78
CA PRO A 140 4.32 -11.09 -13.31
C PRO A 140 3.48 -9.85 -12.93
N GLN A 141 2.16 -9.98 -12.98
CA GLN A 141 1.25 -8.97 -12.45
C GLN A 141 1.60 -8.63 -10.99
N LEU A 142 1.79 -7.35 -10.70
CA LEU A 142 2.11 -6.82 -9.38
C LEU A 142 0.84 -6.36 -8.66
N GLN A 143 0.71 -6.65 -7.38
CA GLN A 143 -0.24 -5.98 -6.49
C GLN A 143 0.42 -4.75 -5.88
N ALA A 144 -0.13 -3.57 -6.12
CA ALA A 144 0.62 -2.34 -5.95
C ALA A 144 -0.08 -1.28 -5.09
N SER A 145 0.67 -0.64 -4.20
CA SER A 145 0.23 0.57 -3.48
C SER A 145 1.39 1.56 -3.36
N TRP A 146 1.30 2.69 -4.06
CA TRP A 146 2.33 3.72 -4.02
C TRP A 146 1.77 5.13 -3.86
N LEU A 147 2.59 6.02 -3.30
CA LEU A 147 2.31 7.45 -3.27
C LEU A 147 2.53 8.07 -4.66
N GLY A 148 1.44 8.55 -5.27
CA GLY A 148 1.45 9.22 -6.56
C GLY A 148 0.13 9.00 -7.32
N THR A 149 -0.16 9.84 -8.31
CA THR A 149 -1.43 9.82 -9.06
C THR A 149 -1.30 9.38 -10.51
N ALA A 150 -0.13 8.92 -10.94
CA ALA A 150 0.11 8.47 -12.30
C ALA A 150 -0.32 7.00 -12.49
N PRO A 151 -1.26 6.68 -13.40
CA PRO A 151 -1.80 5.32 -13.52
C PRO A 151 -0.73 4.32 -13.97
N ALA A 152 -0.77 3.09 -13.43
CA ALA A 152 0.15 2.01 -13.80
C ALA A 152 0.26 1.81 -15.32
N ALA A 153 -0.90 1.79 -15.99
CA ALA A 153 -1.01 1.55 -17.42
C ALA A 153 -0.26 2.58 -18.29
N VAL A 154 -0.09 3.83 -17.81
CA VAL A 154 0.65 4.88 -18.56
C VAL A 154 2.13 4.51 -18.70
N TYR A 155 2.68 3.77 -17.74
CA TYR A 155 4.06 3.27 -17.78
C TYR A 155 4.19 1.88 -18.42
N GLY A 156 3.08 1.28 -18.86
CA GLY A 156 3.06 -0.11 -19.33
C GLY A 156 3.23 -1.15 -18.21
N LEU A 157 2.97 -0.77 -16.95
CA LEU A 157 3.05 -1.68 -15.81
C LEU A 157 1.88 -2.66 -15.82
N GLN A 158 2.19 -3.94 -15.63
CA GLN A 158 1.19 -4.96 -15.30
C GLN A 158 1.01 -4.93 -13.77
N ALA A 159 0.15 -4.03 -13.29
CA ALA A 159 -0.10 -3.88 -11.87
C ALA A 159 -1.58 -3.65 -11.57
N GLU A 160 -2.07 -4.33 -10.55
CA GLU A 160 -3.36 -4.11 -9.93
C GLU A 160 -3.19 -3.24 -8.68
N MET A 161 -3.95 -2.16 -8.62
CA MET A 161 -3.84 -1.21 -7.51
C MET A 161 -4.60 -1.73 -6.30
N LEU A 162 -3.85 -2.02 -5.24
CA LEU A 162 -4.40 -2.29 -3.91
C LEU A 162 -5.06 -1.03 -3.35
N PRO A 163 -5.99 -1.18 -2.39
CA PRO A 163 -6.49 -0.06 -1.60
C PRO A 163 -5.32 0.75 -1.01
N GLY A 164 -5.38 2.07 -1.16
CA GLY A 164 -4.36 2.98 -0.70
C GLY A 164 -4.54 4.40 -1.23
N TRP A 165 -3.78 5.32 -0.65
CA TRP A 165 -3.82 6.72 -1.04
C TRP A 165 -2.87 7.03 -2.21
N PRO A 166 -3.27 7.82 -3.22
CA PRO A 166 -4.56 8.51 -3.39
C PRO A 166 -5.59 7.74 -4.24
N TRP A 167 -5.27 6.51 -4.65
CA TRP A 167 -6.00 5.79 -5.69
C TRP A 167 -7.38 5.29 -5.30
N ARG A 168 -7.47 4.59 -4.17
CA ARG A 168 -8.66 3.81 -3.84
C ARG A 168 -8.77 3.68 -2.33
N LYS A 169 -9.88 4.12 -1.77
CA LYS A 169 -10.22 3.80 -0.38
C LYS A 169 -10.59 2.32 -0.26
N PRO A 170 -10.26 1.66 0.87
CA PRO A 170 -10.71 0.31 1.12
C PRO A 170 -12.23 0.18 0.99
N GLN A 171 -12.67 -0.82 0.26
CA GLN A 171 -14.04 -1.27 0.14
C GLN A 171 -14.11 -2.69 0.70
N LEU A 172 -14.21 -2.83 2.03
CA LEU A 172 -14.14 -4.10 2.76
C LEU A 172 -15.14 -5.18 2.29
N GLN A 173 -16.17 -4.81 1.53
CA GLN A 173 -17.11 -5.77 0.94
C GLN A 173 -16.56 -6.48 -0.32
N TRP A 174 -15.68 -5.82 -1.08
CA TRP A 174 -15.24 -6.25 -2.42
C TRP A 174 -13.72 -6.35 -2.55
N ASP A 175 -12.97 -5.82 -1.59
CA ASP A 175 -11.52 -5.92 -1.59
C ASP A 175 -11.07 -7.36 -1.36
N ASP A 176 -10.08 -7.75 -2.14
CA ASP A 176 -9.42 -9.05 -2.16
C ASP A 176 -8.19 -9.11 -1.23
N PHE A 177 -7.76 -7.96 -0.71
CA PHE A 177 -6.62 -7.84 0.18
C PHE A 177 -6.98 -8.10 1.64
N TYR A 178 -6.27 -9.04 2.28
CA TYR A 178 -6.38 -9.35 3.70
C TYR A 178 -5.07 -8.99 4.43
N PRO A 179 -5.00 -7.86 5.16
CA PRO A 179 -3.76 -7.32 5.74
C PRO A 179 -2.88 -8.32 6.52
N GLU A 180 -3.51 -9.19 7.31
CA GLU A 180 -2.83 -10.12 8.20
C GLU A 180 -2.39 -11.43 7.51
N ARG A 181 -2.93 -11.70 6.32
CA ARG A 181 -2.70 -12.89 5.47
C ARG A 181 -2.74 -12.51 3.98
N PRO A 182 -1.80 -11.69 3.48
CA PRO A 182 -1.77 -11.32 2.07
C PRO A 182 -1.73 -12.58 1.20
N THR A 183 -2.52 -12.60 0.13
CA THR A 183 -2.56 -13.73 -0.79
C THR A 183 -1.21 -13.91 -1.51
N PRO A 184 -0.92 -15.11 -2.04
CA PRO A 184 0.36 -15.34 -2.71
C PRO A 184 0.49 -14.47 -3.96
N GLY A 185 1.68 -13.93 -4.20
CA GLY A 185 1.92 -13.07 -5.36
C GLY A 185 3.08 -12.09 -5.18
N TRP A 186 3.23 -11.20 -6.16
CA TRP A 186 4.25 -10.16 -6.15
C TRP A 186 3.62 -8.83 -5.77
N TYR A 187 4.23 -8.18 -4.78
CA TYR A 187 3.73 -6.92 -4.22
C TYR A 187 4.75 -5.81 -4.41
N VAL A 188 4.29 -4.60 -4.69
CA VAL A 188 5.12 -3.41 -4.68
C VAL A 188 4.48 -2.30 -3.83
N LEU A 189 5.19 -1.91 -2.78
CA LEU A 189 4.71 -0.91 -1.82
C LEU A 189 5.69 0.26 -1.78
N SER A 190 5.19 1.48 -1.92
CA SER A 190 6.00 2.65 -1.57
C SER A 190 6.27 2.71 -0.07
N ALA A 191 7.38 3.32 0.34
CA ALA A 191 7.69 3.51 1.75
C ALA A 191 6.57 4.24 2.50
N THR A 192 5.94 5.22 1.86
CA THR A 192 4.84 6.00 2.44
C THR A 192 3.65 5.12 2.78
N GLN A 193 3.24 4.28 1.82
CA GLN A 193 2.15 3.31 2.01
C GLN A 193 2.53 2.23 3.00
N LEU A 194 3.75 1.70 2.89
CA LEU A 194 4.29 0.71 3.81
C LEU A 194 4.23 1.21 5.26
N GLN A 195 4.54 2.48 5.54
CA GLN A 195 4.45 3.10 6.87
C GLN A 195 3.03 3.48 7.30
N GLY A 196 2.02 3.29 6.45
CA GLY A 196 0.62 3.56 6.76
C GLY A 196 0.23 5.04 6.75
N VAL A 197 1.03 5.89 6.13
CA VAL A 197 0.74 7.33 6.05
C VAL A 197 -0.35 7.57 5.01
N TYR A 198 -1.36 8.37 5.37
CA TYR A 198 -2.59 8.65 4.60
C TYR A 198 -3.58 7.50 4.46
N LEU A 199 -3.30 6.34 5.08
CA LEU A 199 -4.25 5.24 5.12
C LEU A 199 -5.26 5.46 6.25
N ASP A 200 -6.49 4.98 6.03
CA ASP A 200 -7.53 4.96 7.06
C ASP A 200 -7.11 3.98 8.20
N ASP A 201 -6.54 2.82 7.84
CA ASP A 201 -5.84 1.91 8.76
C ASP A 201 -4.31 1.96 8.56
N PRO A 202 -3.54 2.55 9.50
CA PRO A 202 -2.08 2.56 9.44
C PRO A 202 -1.42 1.17 9.51
N ALA A 203 -2.16 0.13 9.93
CA ALA A 203 -1.68 -1.24 10.02
C ALA A 203 -1.92 -2.07 8.75
N GLN A 204 -2.59 -1.53 7.72
CA GLN A 204 -2.97 -2.25 6.49
C GLN A 204 -1.80 -3.02 5.84
N PHE A 205 -0.59 -2.46 5.85
CA PHE A 205 0.61 -3.11 5.29
C PHE A 205 1.63 -3.54 6.37
N ALA A 206 1.22 -3.68 7.63
CA ALA A 206 2.11 -4.00 8.74
C ALA A 206 2.81 -5.36 8.57
N TRP A 207 2.15 -6.34 7.95
CA TRP A 207 2.74 -7.65 7.65
C TRP A 207 4.02 -7.54 6.82
N PHE A 208 4.04 -6.66 5.81
CA PHE A 208 5.18 -6.42 4.92
C PHE A 208 6.38 -5.78 5.62
N ARG A 209 6.16 -5.00 6.70
CA ARG A 209 7.26 -4.39 7.48
C ARG A 209 8.14 -5.43 8.18
N GLN A 210 7.62 -6.62 8.39
CA GLN A 210 8.32 -7.74 9.04
C GLN A 210 8.93 -8.71 8.04
N GLN A 211 8.68 -8.52 6.74
CA GLN A 211 9.20 -9.38 5.69
C GLN A 211 10.53 -8.87 5.15
N GLN A 212 11.33 -9.82 4.64
CA GLN A 212 12.49 -9.48 3.85
C GLN A 212 12.04 -8.88 2.52
N VAL A 213 12.64 -7.75 2.16
CA VAL A 213 12.43 -7.12 0.86
C VAL A 213 13.12 -7.95 -0.22
N THR A 214 12.40 -8.32 -1.27
CA THR A 214 12.94 -9.07 -2.42
C THR A 214 13.79 -8.18 -3.30
N ALA A 215 13.28 -6.97 -3.61
CA ALA A 215 14.02 -5.97 -4.36
C ALA A 215 13.61 -4.55 -3.95
N ARG A 216 14.50 -3.58 -4.18
CA ARG A 216 14.21 -2.15 -4.03
C ARG A 216 14.32 -1.49 -5.40
N VAL A 217 13.35 -0.66 -5.73
CA VAL A 217 13.38 0.16 -6.95
C VAL A 217 13.52 1.61 -6.54
N GLY A 218 14.64 2.22 -6.94
CA GLY A 218 15.06 3.50 -6.39
C GLY A 218 15.23 3.42 -4.87
N TYR A 219 14.79 4.46 -4.16
CA TYR A 219 14.84 4.52 -2.70
C TYR A 219 13.45 4.45 -2.05
N SER A 220 12.38 4.46 -2.85
CA SER A 220 11.02 4.59 -2.33
C SER A 220 10.13 3.38 -2.52
N LEU A 221 10.44 2.46 -3.44
CA LEU A 221 9.59 1.28 -3.72
C LEU A 221 10.24 -0.01 -3.23
N PHE A 222 9.45 -0.81 -2.51
CA PHE A 222 9.84 -2.13 -1.99
C PHE A 222 9.02 -3.21 -2.66
N VAL A 223 9.71 -4.19 -3.23
CA VAL A 223 9.12 -5.35 -3.89
C VAL A 223 9.20 -6.56 -2.96
N TYR A 224 8.11 -7.28 -2.84
CA TYR A 224 7.98 -8.47 -2.02
C TYR A 224 7.42 -9.63 -2.84
N GLU A 225 7.95 -10.82 -2.61
CA GLU A 225 7.34 -12.06 -3.05
C GLU A 225 6.66 -12.71 -1.84
N VAL A 226 5.35 -12.93 -1.95
CA VAL A 226 4.55 -13.61 -0.93
C VAL A 226 4.33 -15.04 -1.40
N PRO A 227 4.99 -16.04 -0.78
CA PRO A 227 4.80 -17.43 -1.18
C PRO A 227 3.44 -17.97 -0.70
N PRO A 228 2.91 -19.02 -1.35
CA PRO A 228 1.76 -19.75 -0.85
C PRO A 228 2.10 -20.50 0.43
N LEU A 229 1.29 -20.25 1.46
CA LEU A 229 1.28 -20.96 2.72
C LEU A 229 -0.01 -21.76 2.81
N GLY A 230 0.12 -23.08 2.93
CA GLY A 230 -0.99 -24.02 2.98
C GLY A 230 -1.54 -24.44 1.61
N VAL A 231 -2.67 -25.13 1.65
CA VAL A 231 -3.39 -25.58 0.44
C VAL A 231 -4.27 -24.46 -0.09
N GLU A 232 -4.52 -24.43 -1.40
CA GLU A 232 -5.47 -23.47 -1.95
C GLU A 232 -6.87 -23.74 -1.38
N THR A 233 -7.46 -22.72 -0.75
CA THR A 233 -8.82 -22.77 -0.21
C THR A 233 -9.70 -21.79 -0.97
N ALA A 234 -10.77 -22.30 -1.58
CA ALA A 234 -11.72 -21.46 -2.29
C ALA A 234 -12.73 -20.84 -1.31
N VAL A 235 -12.89 -19.52 -1.36
CA VAL A 235 -13.82 -18.80 -0.48
C VAL A 235 -14.75 -17.95 -1.32
N ALA A 236 -16.03 -18.31 -1.31
CA ALA A 236 -17.08 -17.54 -1.97
C ALA A 236 -17.76 -16.58 -0.99
N LEU A 237 -17.79 -15.30 -1.35
CA LEU A 237 -18.16 -14.17 -0.51
C LEU A 237 -19.46 -13.54 -1.03
N SER A 238 -20.43 -13.28 -0.15
CA SER A 238 -21.65 -12.54 -0.49
C SER A 238 -22.01 -11.53 0.59
N GLY A 239 -22.08 -10.26 0.23
CA GLY A 239 -22.47 -9.18 1.15
C GLY A 239 -21.40 -8.79 2.17
N VAL A 240 -20.27 -9.49 2.20
CA VAL A 240 -19.11 -9.28 3.06
C VAL A 240 -17.86 -9.60 2.25
N GLY A 241 -16.77 -8.88 2.46
CA GLY A 241 -15.49 -9.18 1.81
C GLY A 241 -14.53 -9.83 2.79
N ILE A 242 -13.41 -10.36 2.27
CA ILE A 242 -12.50 -11.14 3.10
C ILE A 242 -11.92 -10.30 4.23
N GLY A 243 -11.57 -9.03 3.97
CA GLY A 243 -11.02 -8.10 4.98
C GLY A 243 -11.96 -7.79 6.15
N ALA A 244 -13.27 -8.05 5.99
CA ALA A 244 -14.27 -7.91 7.05
C ALA A 244 -14.44 -9.19 7.90
N VAL A 245 -13.84 -10.31 7.51
CA VAL A 245 -13.85 -11.55 8.31
C VAL A 245 -12.85 -11.43 9.45
N ALA A 246 -13.22 -11.85 10.66
CA ALA A 246 -12.33 -11.89 11.81
C ALA A 246 -11.18 -12.87 11.58
N LEU A 247 -9.97 -12.52 12.02
CA LEU A 247 -8.77 -13.35 11.81
C LEU A 247 -8.93 -14.78 12.32
N ARG A 248 -9.60 -14.98 13.46
CA ARG A 248 -9.89 -16.31 13.99
C ARG A 248 -10.74 -17.15 13.02
N ASP A 249 -11.73 -16.53 12.37
CA ASP A 249 -12.63 -17.22 11.45
C ASP A 249 -11.93 -17.47 10.11
N TYR A 250 -11.12 -16.51 9.65
CA TYR A 250 -10.23 -16.71 8.50
C TYR A 250 -9.32 -17.92 8.72
N ASP A 251 -8.57 -17.96 9.82
CA ASP A 251 -7.63 -19.05 10.14
C ASP A 251 -8.34 -20.40 10.38
N ALA A 252 -9.65 -20.40 10.64
CA ALA A 252 -10.47 -21.61 10.73
C ALA A 252 -10.88 -22.15 9.34
N MET A 253 -11.01 -21.27 8.35
CA MET A 253 -11.37 -21.64 6.97
C MET A 253 -10.15 -21.92 6.10
N VAL A 254 -9.16 -21.04 6.17
CA VAL A 254 -7.98 -21.01 5.30
C VAL A 254 -6.74 -21.29 6.14
N VAL A 255 -6.09 -22.41 5.86
CA VAL A 255 -4.81 -22.73 6.48
C VAL A 255 -3.72 -21.95 5.76
N GLY A 256 -3.16 -20.92 6.40
CA GLY A 256 -2.10 -20.10 5.83
C GLY A 256 -2.67 -18.85 5.12
N ASN A 257 -2.28 -18.60 3.87
CA ASN A 257 -2.68 -17.39 3.14
C ASN A 257 -3.22 -17.65 1.72
N HIS A 258 -3.33 -18.92 1.32
CA HIS A 258 -3.65 -19.30 -0.06
C HIS A 258 -5.17 -19.33 -0.31
N ALA A 259 -5.84 -18.21 -0.08
CA ALA A 259 -7.26 -18.05 -0.34
C ALA A 259 -7.52 -17.64 -1.79
N ARG A 260 -8.37 -18.38 -2.51
CA ARG A 260 -8.91 -17.99 -3.80
C ARG A 260 -10.32 -17.46 -3.62
N LEU A 261 -10.49 -16.17 -3.85
CA LEU A 261 -11.74 -15.46 -3.54
C LEU A 261 -12.67 -15.41 -4.75
N LEU A 262 -13.97 -15.50 -4.49
CA LEU A 262 -15.01 -15.35 -5.51
C LEU A 262 -16.21 -14.62 -4.92
N TRP A 263 -16.74 -13.61 -5.62
CA TRP A 263 -17.91 -12.86 -5.15
C TRP A 263 -19.17 -13.31 -5.89
N TYR A 264 -20.29 -13.36 -5.17
CA TYR A 264 -21.60 -13.69 -5.70
C TYR A 264 -22.72 -13.05 -4.85
N ASP A 265 -23.98 -13.17 -5.27
CA ASP A 265 -25.14 -12.71 -4.49
C ASP A 265 -25.95 -13.89 -3.98
N ALA A 266 -25.80 -14.20 -2.69
CA ALA A 266 -26.50 -15.30 -2.02
C ALA A 266 -28.03 -15.13 -1.96
N ARG A 267 -28.55 -13.92 -2.20
CA ARG A 267 -30.01 -13.67 -2.24
C ARG A 267 -30.65 -14.25 -3.51
N SER A 268 -29.88 -14.35 -4.59
CA SER A 268 -30.37 -14.73 -5.92
C SER A 268 -29.63 -15.94 -6.50
N SER A 269 -28.53 -16.37 -5.91
CA SER A 269 -27.68 -17.44 -6.45
C SER A 269 -27.01 -18.27 -5.36
N PHE A 270 -26.53 -19.44 -5.76
CA PHE A 270 -25.61 -20.28 -5.00
C PHE A 270 -24.40 -20.55 -5.89
N VAL A 271 -23.21 -20.57 -5.32
CA VAL A 271 -21.98 -20.84 -6.08
C VAL A 271 -21.16 -21.93 -5.40
N TRP A 272 -20.67 -22.86 -6.20
CA TRP A 272 -19.62 -23.77 -5.77
C TRP A 272 -18.28 -23.21 -6.30
N PRO A 273 -17.40 -22.67 -5.44
CA PRO A 273 -16.20 -21.96 -5.91
C PRO A 273 -15.08 -22.91 -6.39
N GLY A 274 -15.30 -24.23 -6.39
CA GLY A 274 -14.31 -25.23 -6.78
C GLY A 274 -13.29 -25.53 -5.66
N GLY A 275 -12.34 -26.41 -5.94
CA GLY A 275 -11.27 -26.78 -5.00
C GLY A 275 -11.61 -27.96 -4.09
N GLU A 276 -10.58 -28.51 -3.44
CA GLU A 276 -10.72 -29.58 -2.44
C GLU A 276 -11.33 -29.07 -1.13
N GLN A 277 -11.06 -27.80 -0.79
CA GLN A 277 -11.62 -27.08 0.34
C GLN A 277 -12.33 -25.83 -0.15
N ALA A 278 -13.63 -25.77 0.10
CA ALA A 278 -14.48 -24.67 -0.32
C ALA A 278 -15.32 -24.16 0.85
N TRP A 279 -15.43 -22.83 0.94
CA TRP A 279 -16.21 -22.15 1.96
C TRP A 279 -17.13 -21.12 1.33
N LEU A 280 -18.31 -20.95 1.92
CA LEU A 280 -19.14 -19.77 1.69
C LEU A 280 -19.06 -18.87 2.90
N VAL A 281 -19.01 -17.55 2.69
CA VAL A 281 -19.19 -16.55 3.75
C VAL A 281 -20.28 -15.59 3.29
N VAL A 282 -21.35 -15.53 4.06
CA VAL A 282 -22.55 -14.75 3.74
C VAL A 282 -22.76 -13.72 4.84
N GLY A 283 -22.66 -12.45 4.46
CA GLY A 283 -22.91 -11.31 5.34
C GLY A 283 -24.39 -11.18 5.73
N GLU A 284 -24.64 -10.46 6.81
CA GLU A 284 -25.97 -10.06 7.24
C GLU A 284 -26.72 -9.34 6.11
N GLY A 285 -28.02 -9.64 5.95
CA GLY A 285 -28.86 -9.08 4.89
C GLY A 285 -28.63 -9.66 3.49
N HIS A 286 -27.66 -10.56 3.32
CA HIS A 286 -27.37 -11.26 2.07
C HIS A 286 -27.75 -12.75 2.10
N THR A 287 -28.46 -13.21 3.13
CA THR A 287 -28.93 -14.60 3.19
C THR A 287 -29.94 -14.91 2.08
N PRO A 288 -30.00 -16.17 1.61
CA PRO A 288 -30.97 -16.58 0.58
C PRO A 288 -32.40 -16.36 1.06
N THR A 289 -33.22 -15.71 0.23
CA THR A 289 -34.62 -15.40 0.57
C THR A 289 -35.60 -16.43 0.00
N GLN A 290 -35.22 -17.13 -1.07
CA GLN A 290 -36.04 -18.15 -1.72
C GLN A 290 -35.82 -19.53 -1.07
N PRO A 291 -36.88 -20.29 -0.71
CA PRO A 291 -36.75 -21.62 -0.11
C PRO A 291 -35.90 -22.58 -0.96
N ALA A 292 -36.03 -22.49 -2.28
CA ALA A 292 -35.28 -23.26 -3.26
C ALA A 292 -33.75 -23.07 -3.12
N LEU A 293 -33.32 -21.82 -2.89
CA LEU A 293 -31.91 -21.49 -2.67
C LEU A 293 -31.48 -21.85 -1.25
N GLN A 294 -32.32 -21.61 -0.24
CA GLN A 294 -32.01 -21.97 1.16
C GLN A 294 -31.68 -23.45 1.31
N ALA A 295 -32.37 -24.33 0.55
CA ALA A 295 -32.12 -25.77 0.53
C ALA A 295 -30.71 -26.16 0.02
N LEU A 296 -30.03 -25.27 -0.73
CA LEU A 296 -28.67 -25.51 -1.23
C LEU A 296 -27.59 -25.15 -0.20
N TYR A 297 -27.92 -24.35 0.81
CA TYR A 297 -26.96 -23.95 1.85
C TYR A 297 -26.98 -25.00 2.97
N PRO A 298 -25.83 -25.56 3.36
CA PRO A 298 -25.77 -26.43 4.53
C PRO A 298 -26.03 -25.62 5.80
N SER A 299 -26.15 -26.29 6.94
CA SER A 299 -26.15 -25.59 8.22
C SER A 299 -24.86 -24.76 8.38
N PRO A 300 -24.95 -23.53 8.90
CA PRO A 300 -23.77 -22.70 9.11
C PRO A 300 -22.80 -23.44 10.03
N TRP A 301 -21.53 -23.43 9.65
CA TRP A 301 -20.49 -24.00 10.49
C TRP A 301 -20.36 -23.18 11.77
N GLN A 302 -20.19 -21.85 11.62
CA GLN A 302 -20.25 -20.87 12.69
C GLN A 302 -20.79 -19.52 12.17
N GLU A 303 -21.21 -18.68 13.11
CA GLU A 303 -21.47 -17.27 12.89
C GLU A 303 -20.28 -16.47 13.43
N GLY A 304 -19.94 -15.38 12.75
CA GLY A 304 -18.81 -14.53 13.10
C GLY A 304 -19.18 -13.05 13.03
N GLU A 305 -18.38 -12.25 13.71
CA GLU A 305 -18.49 -10.80 13.64
C GLU A 305 -17.14 -10.11 13.78
N ARG A 306 -17.01 -8.97 13.11
CA ARG A 306 -15.84 -8.09 13.20
C ARG A 306 -16.28 -6.64 13.10
N GLU A 307 -15.70 -5.77 13.93
CA GLU A 307 -15.84 -4.33 13.75
C GLU A 307 -14.60 -3.80 13.04
N VAL A 308 -14.79 -3.10 11.93
CA VAL A 308 -13.72 -2.44 11.16
C VAL A 308 -14.20 -1.04 10.80
N ASP A 309 -13.38 -0.03 11.10
CA ASP A 309 -13.69 1.39 10.84
C ASP A 309 -15.07 1.84 11.36
N GLY A 310 -15.45 1.36 12.56
CA GLY A 310 -16.74 1.66 13.19
C GLY A 310 -17.94 0.99 12.53
N THR A 311 -17.73 0.13 11.52
CA THR A 311 -18.76 -0.69 10.89
C THR A 311 -18.69 -2.11 11.46
N ARG A 312 -19.79 -2.58 12.05
CA ARG A 312 -19.91 -3.96 12.51
C ARG A 312 -20.37 -4.84 11.34
N TRP A 313 -19.55 -5.81 10.99
CA TRP A 313 -19.83 -6.84 10.00
C TRP A 313 -20.22 -8.13 10.71
N GLN A 314 -21.42 -8.63 10.44
CA GLN A 314 -21.87 -9.94 10.88
C GLN A 314 -21.99 -10.86 9.68
N TYR A 315 -21.58 -12.12 9.84
CA TYR A 315 -21.59 -13.08 8.75
C TYR A 315 -21.74 -14.52 9.26
N ARG A 316 -22.13 -15.41 8.35
CA ARG A 316 -22.17 -16.85 8.55
C ARG A 316 -21.26 -17.52 7.55
N TYR A 317 -20.54 -18.55 7.97
CA TYR A 317 -19.69 -19.29 7.06
C TYR A 317 -19.96 -20.79 7.09
N TYR A 318 -19.82 -21.40 5.92
CA TYR A 318 -20.33 -22.72 5.59
C TYR A 318 -19.22 -23.54 4.97
N ALA A 319 -18.90 -24.69 5.55
CA ALA A 319 -18.02 -25.66 4.93
C ALA A 319 -18.77 -26.38 3.80
N LEU A 320 -18.20 -26.39 2.61
CA LEU A 320 -18.80 -27.03 1.45
C LEU A 320 -18.18 -28.42 1.20
N GLN A 321 -19.02 -29.40 0.85
CA GLN A 321 -18.59 -30.77 0.53
C GLN A 321 -18.59 -30.99 -0.99
N PRO A 322 -17.46 -31.40 -1.59
CA PRO A 322 -17.38 -31.64 -3.03
C PRO A 322 -18.23 -32.86 -3.45
N PRO A 323 -18.75 -32.88 -4.69
CA PRO A 323 -19.50 -31.86 -5.40
C PRO A 323 -21.03 -31.98 -5.15
N LEU A 324 -21.78 -30.89 -5.35
CA LEU A 324 -23.22 -30.99 -5.62
C LEU A 324 -23.39 -31.69 -6.98
N ALA A 325 -23.77 -32.96 -6.97
CA ALA A 325 -24.05 -33.70 -8.19
C ALA A 325 -25.22 -33.02 -8.94
N ALA A 326 -24.92 -32.32 -10.03
CA ALA A 326 -25.95 -31.95 -11.00
C ALA A 326 -26.29 -33.21 -11.79
N ALA A 327 -27.55 -33.65 -11.73
CA ALA A 327 -28.06 -34.61 -12.69
C ALA A 327 -28.05 -33.93 -14.06
N ALA A 328 -27.14 -34.33 -14.95
CA ALA A 328 -27.07 -33.76 -16.28
C ALA A 328 -28.31 -34.18 -17.09
N ALA A 329 -29.32 -33.31 -17.17
CA ALA A 329 -30.52 -33.57 -17.96
C ALA A 329 -30.43 -32.94 -19.35
N GLU A 330 -29.93 -31.70 -19.46
CA GLU A 330 -29.79 -30.98 -20.74
C GLU A 330 -28.55 -30.09 -20.75
N THR A 331 -27.71 -30.22 -21.78
CA THR A 331 -26.48 -29.42 -21.91
C THR A 331 -26.63 -28.41 -23.04
N ALA A 332 -26.83 -27.14 -22.68
CA ALA A 332 -26.75 -26.02 -23.62
C ALA A 332 -25.49 -25.19 -23.30
N VAL A 333 -24.68 -24.89 -24.31
CA VAL A 333 -23.47 -24.07 -24.15
C VAL A 333 -23.75 -22.68 -24.69
N PHE A 334 -23.45 -21.65 -23.90
CA PHE A 334 -23.66 -20.25 -24.25
C PHE A 334 -22.30 -19.58 -24.46
N GLY A 335 -21.92 -19.44 -25.73
CA GLY A 335 -20.59 -18.97 -26.12
C GLY A 335 -19.49 -19.90 -25.59
N ASP A 336 -18.36 -19.33 -25.18
CA ASP A 336 -17.22 -20.08 -24.63
C ASP A 336 -17.13 -19.98 -23.08
N THR A 337 -18.11 -19.35 -22.44
CA THR A 337 -18.03 -18.95 -21.01
C THR A 337 -18.90 -19.79 -20.10
N LEU A 338 -20.12 -20.15 -20.50
CA LEU A 338 -21.10 -20.82 -19.64
C LEU A 338 -21.68 -22.08 -20.28
N ARG A 339 -21.85 -23.12 -19.47
CA ARG A 339 -22.56 -24.34 -19.81
C ARG A 339 -23.73 -24.54 -18.85
N LEU A 340 -24.95 -24.61 -19.38
CA LEU A 340 -26.13 -25.06 -18.67
C LEU A 340 -25.96 -26.57 -18.40
N LEU A 341 -26.11 -26.95 -17.13
CA LEU A 341 -26.00 -28.33 -16.67
C LEU A 341 -27.38 -28.96 -16.48
N ASP A 342 -28.32 -28.19 -15.92
CA ASP A 342 -29.65 -28.67 -15.57
C ASP A 342 -30.63 -27.50 -15.39
N VAL A 343 -31.91 -27.78 -15.59
CA VAL A 343 -33.03 -26.89 -15.28
C VAL A 343 -34.08 -27.69 -14.51
N SER A 344 -34.35 -27.31 -13.28
CA SER A 344 -35.33 -27.97 -12.43
C SER A 344 -36.38 -27.01 -11.89
N LEU A 345 -37.56 -27.53 -11.58
CA LEU A 345 -38.62 -26.78 -10.91
C LEU A 345 -38.44 -26.93 -9.40
N ALA A 346 -38.37 -25.81 -8.67
CA ALA A 346 -38.15 -25.83 -7.23
C ALA A 346 -39.34 -26.40 -6.44
N GLU A 347 -40.54 -26.42 -7.05
CA GLU A 347 -41.74 -27.04 -6.49
C GLU A 347 -42.57 -27.67 -7.62
N THR A 348 -43.17 -28.84 -7.36
CA THR A 348 -44.12 -29.52 -8.27
C THR A 348 -45.52 -28.90 -8.29
N ALA A 349 -45.68 -27.64 -7.85
CA ALA A 349 -46.96 -26.96 -7.82
C ALA A 349 -47.23 -26.24 -9.16
N VAL A 350 -48.33 -26.61 -9.82
CA VAL A 350 -48.77 -26.10 -11.14
C VAL A 350 -49.36 -24.68 -11.05
N ALA A 351 -49.04 -23.90 -10.00
CA ALA A 351 -49.65 -22.60 -9.73
C ALA A 351 -48.59 -21.49 -9.54
N PRO A 352 -48.82 -20.27 -10.06
CA PRO A 352 -47.84 -19.18 -10.02
C PRO A 352 -47.66 -18.58 -8.61
N PRO A 353 -46.45 -18.05 -8.30
CA PRO A 353 -45.29 -17.93 -9.19
C PRO A 353 -44.52 -19.24 -9.36
N LEU A 354 -44.10 -19.53 -10.60
CA LEU A 354 -43.25 -20.67 -10.94
C LEU A 354 -41.79 -20.33 -10.61
N THR A 355 -41.12 -21.19 -9.84
CA THR A 355 -39.70 -21.04 -9.50
C THR A 355 -38.85 -22.05 -10.27
N LEU A 356 -37.98 -21.56 -11.14
CA LEU A 356 -37.01 -22.35 -11.89
C LEU A 356 -35.62 -22.23 -11.26
N LEU A 357 -34.97 -23.37 -11.04
CA LEU A 357 -33.55 -23.44 -10.72
C LEU A 357 -32.78 -23.83 -11.97
N THR A 358 -31.74 -23.07 -12.28
CA THR A 358 -30.85 -23.34 -13.41
C THR A 358 -29.44 -23.52 -12.89
N TYR A 359 -28.79 -24.62 -13.28
CA TYR A 359 -27.44 -24.95 -12.83
C TYR A 359 -26.46 -24.67 -13.95
N TRP A 360 -25.41 -23.91 -13.65
CA TRP A 360 -24.45 -23.45 -14.64
C TRP A 360 -23.03 -23.81 -14.22
N GLN A 361 -22.22 -24.19 -15.21
CA GLN A 361 -20.77 -24.34 -15.07
C GLN A 361 -20.09 -23.19 -15.82
N VAL A 362 -19.19 -22.51 -15.13
CA VAL A 362 -18.24 -21.59 -15.77
C VAL A 362 -17.17 -22.43 -16.46
N VAL A 363 -17.10 -22.30 -17.79
CA VAL A 363 -16.12 -23.00 -18.64
C VAL A 363 -14.86 -22.16 -18.80
N THR A 364 -15.05 -20.86 -19.07
CA THR A 364 -13.98 -19.87 -19.18
C THR A 364 -14.40 -18.65 -18.35
N PRO A 365 -13.59 -18.20 -17.36
CA PRO A 365 -13.87 -16.97 -16.64
C PRO A 365 -13.94 -15.79 -17.62
N PRO A 366 -14.89 -14.86 -17.47
CA PRO A 366 -14.88 -13.63 -18.28
C PRO A 366 -13.60 -12.85 -18.01
N SER A 367 -12.95 -12.41 -19.09
CA SER A 367 -11.70 -11.62 -19.09
C SER A 367 -11.88 -10.20 -18.60
#